data_AF-A0A1E7IMI6-F1
#
_entry.id   AF-A0A1E7IMI6-F1
#
_cell.length_a   1.000
_cell.length_b   1.000
_cell.length_c   1.000
_cell.angle_alpha   90.00
_cell.angle_beta   90.00
_cell.angle_gamma   90.00
#
_symmetry.space_group_name_H-M   'P 1'
#
loop_
_entity.id
_entity.type
_entity.pdbx_description
1 polymer ?
#
loop_
_entity_poly.entity_id
_entity_poly.type
_entity_poly.pdbx_seq_one_letter_code
_entity_poly.pdbx_strand_id
1 'polypeptide(L)'
;MTQLSKELKLAQQKNQLMNMLSSLRIWIKILSSALVIVFGWLKLHGVSLIALTSSPVANFLLMITMIIYFFSWVFGALWDAHDQALVYLTSPNKGRLPIMAIGLMIIITVVFGILCWINSYRDFAMVLGAFWLINLIAWLFLVSNISKKAFDLSSNILKANEDTIELVSLNIVRDYIEGKWQWWRFMLGGLLILCINVLANTTAPSLIKETTSALSEEFIMVFSIFLFVTVVESWIWLARVKRRVSLNLLTTLRNKYDLNLKQ
;
A
#
# COMPACT_ATOMS: atom_id res chain seq x y z
N MET A 1 -7.66 34.12 24.60
CA MET A 1 -7.29 32.70 24.76
C MET A 1 -5.78 32.64 24.92
N THR A 2 -5.26 32.19 26.06
CA THR A 2 -3.82 32.23 26.38
C THR A 2 -3.02 31.28 25.50
N GLN A 3 -1.72 31.55 25.28
CA GLN A 3 -0.81 30.66 24.55
C GLN A 3 -0.81 29.24 25.15
N LEU A 4 -0.83 29.14 26.48
CA LEU A 4 -0.97 27.88 27.22
C LEU A 4 -2.21 27.08 26.83
N SER A 5 -3.36 27.75 26.63
CA SER A 5 -4.61 27.09 26.21
C SER A 5 -4.50 26.50 24.80
N LYS A 6 -3.75 27.16 23.89
CA LYS A 6 -3.49 26.64 22.53
C LYS A 6 -2.58 25.41 22.57
N GLU A 7 -1.49 25.47 23.34
CA GLU A 7 -0.55 24.35 23.47
C GLU A 7 -1.21 23.12 24.10
N LEU A 8 -2.02 23.31 25.16
CA LEU A 8 -2.76 22.22 25.79
C LEU A 8 -3.74 21.56 24.82
N LYS A 9 -4.47 22.36 24.03
CA LYS A 9 -5.41 21.85 23.03
C LYS A 9 -4.70 21.06 21.92
N LEU A 10 -3.53 21.52 21.47
CA LEU A 10 -2.73 20.82 20.47
C LEU A 10 -2.19 19.49 21.02
N ALA A 11 -1.68 19.48 22.25
CA ALA A 11 -1.22 18.26 22.91
C ALA A 11 -2.35 17.23 23.06
N GLN A 12 -3.56 17.69 23.44
CA GLN A 12 -4.74 16.83 23.54
C GLN A 12 -5.14 16.24 22.18
N GLN A 13 -5.10 17.04 21.10
CA GLN A 13 -5.39 16.57 19.74
C GLN A 13 -4.36 15.54 19.27
N LYS A 14 -3.07 15.76 19.54
CA LYS A 14 -2.00 14.81 19.21
C LYS A 14 -2.16 13.48 19.96
N ASN A 15 -2.50 13.53 21.25
CA ASN A 15 -2.78 12.32 22.04
C ASN A 15 -3.99 11.55 21.51
N GLN A 16 -5.07 12.24 21.11
CA GLN A 16 -6.23 11.60 20.48
C GLN A 16 -5.86 10.92 19.16
N LEU A 17 -5.06 11.59 18.32
CA LEU A 17 -4.56 11.02 17.07
C LEU A 17 -3.71 9.76 17.32
N MET A 18 -2.78 9.82 18.28
CA MET A 18 -1.92 8.69 18.62
C MET A 18 -2.72 7.49 19.16
N ASN A 19 -3.75 7.73 19.97
CA ASN A 19 -4.63 6.67 20.48
C ASN A 19 -5.50 6.04 19.38
N MET A 20 -5.99 6.85 18.43
CA MET A 20 -6.71 6.32 17.27
C MET A 20 -5.78 5.46 16.41
N LEU A 21 -4.56 5.92 16.16
CA LEU A 21 -3.60 5.22 15.31
C LEU A 21 -3.03 3.97 15.97
N SER A 22 -2.85 3.95 17.29
CA SER A 22 -2.47 2.72 18.01
C SER A 22 -3.58 1.66 17.90
N SER A 23 -4.84 2.07 18.09
CA SER A 23 -6.00 1.19 17.94
C SER A 23 -6.10 0.65 16.51
N LEU A 24 -5.98 1.52 15.50
CA LEU A 24 -6.00 1.13 14.10
C LEU A 24 -4.87 0.14 13.76
N ARG A 25 -3.66 0.36 14.27
CA ARG A 25 -2.52 -0.56 14.07
C ARG A 25 -2.80 -1.93 14.66
N ILE A 26 -3.42 -2.02 15.83
CA ILE A 26 -3.81 -3.30 16.45
C ILE A 26 -4.80 -4.02 15.53
N TRP A 27 -5.86 -3.33 15.07
CA TRP A 27 -6.84 -3.92 14.17
C TRP A 27 -6.24 -4.38 12.84
N ILE A 28 -5.41 -3.55 12.20
CA ILE A 28 -4.70 -3.93 10.97
C ILE A 28 -3.84 -5.16 11.23
N LYS A 29 -3.06 -5.20 12.33
CA LYS A 29 -2.24 -6.37 12.67
C LYS A 29 -3.07 -7.64 12.85
N ILE A 30 -4.18 -7.56 13.60
CA ILE A 30 -5.05 -8.71 13.85
C ILE A 30 -5.67 -9.20 12.54
N LEU A 31 -6.32 -8.31 11.78
CA LEU A 31 -6.96 -8.65 10.50
C LEU A 31 -5.95 -9.24 9.52
N SER A 32 -4.77 -8.63 9.42
CA SER A 32 -3.74 -9.10 8.51
C SER A 32 -3.16 -10.45 8.93
N SER A 33 -2.90 -10.65 10.23
CA SER A 33 -2.37 -11.92 10.73
C SER A 33 -3.39 -13.05 10.55
N ALA A 34 -4.66 -12.79 10.86
CA ALA A 34 -5.75 -13.73 10.62
C ALA A 34 -5.83 -14.11 9.14
N LEU A 35 -5.72 -13.12 8.24
CA LEU A 35 -5.80 -13.36 6.80
C LEU A 35 -4.58 -14.11 6.28
N VAL A 36 -3.35 -13.85 6.77
CA VAL A 36 -2.16 -14.67 6.44
C VAL A 36 -2.37 -16.12 6.86
N ILE A 37 -2.84 -16.35 8.09
CA ILE A 37 -3.01 -17.70 8.64
C ILE A 37 -4.07 -18.46 7.85
N VAL A 38 -5.25 -17.85 7.66
CA VAL A 38 -6.35 -18.47 6.91
C VAL A 38 -5.95 -18.71 5.46
N PHE A 39 -5.28 -17.77 4.81
CA PHE A 39 -4.85 -17.91 3.42
C PHE A 39 -3.77 -18.98 3.26
N GLY A 40 -2.72 -18.92 4.10
CA GLY A 40 -1.65 -19.89 4.10
C GLY A 40 -2.19 -21.30 4.33
N TRP A 41 -3.13 -21.44 5.26
CA TRP A 41 -3.84 -22.70 5.47
C TRP A 41 -4.63 -23.15 4.24
N LEU A 42 -5.52 -22.30 3.70
CA LEU A 42 -6.39 -22.66 2.56
C LEU A 42 -5.60 -23.03 1.30
N LYS A 43 -4.45 -22.40 1.04
CA LYS A 43 -3.65 -22.68 -0.15
C LYS A 43 -2.65 -23.81 0.03
N LEU A 44 -2.11 -24.02 1.22
CA LEU A 44 -1.12 -25.08 1.47
C LEU A 44 -1.77 -26.42 1.85
N HIS A 45 -3.02 -26.41 2.33
CA HIS A 45 -3.72 -27.62 2.70
C HIS A 45 -3.99 -28.50 1.46
N GLY A 46 -3.22 -29.59 1.33
CA GLY A 46 -3.34 -30.56 0.23
C GLY A 46 -2.28 -30.45 -0.85
N VAL A 47 -1.31 -29.53 -0.75
CA VAL A 47 -0.18 -29.45 -1.70
C VAL A 47 0.89 -30.47 -1.31
N SER A 48 1.10 -31.49 -2.17
CA SER A 48 2.21 -32.44 -1.99
C SER A 48 3.55 -31.78 -2.36
N LEU A 49 4.48 -31.69 -1.41
CA LEU A 49 5.79 -31.03 -1.59
C LEU A 49 6.73 -31.76 -2.56
N ILE A 50 6.35 -32.95 -3.06
CA ILE A 50 7.28 -33.92 -3.65
C ILE A 50 7.25 -33.93 -5.19
N ALA A 51 6.29 -33.27 -5.86
CA ALA A 51 6.20 -33.31 -7.33
C ALA A 51 6.59 -31.98 -7.99
N LEU A 52 7.87 -31.83 -8.36
CA LEU A 52 8.36 -30.76 -9.25
C LEU A 52 8.15 -31.18 -10.72
N THR A 53 6.91 -31.13 -11.19
CA THR A 53 6.60 -31.09 -12.63
C THR A 53 6.13 -29.68 -13.01
N SER A 54 6.01 -29.38 -14.31
CA SER A 54 5.81 -28.01 -14.83
C SER A 54 4.52 -27.30 -14.35
N SER A 55 3.42 -28.03 -14.13
CA SER A 55 2.17 -27.45 -13.60
C SER A 55 2.25 -27.15 -12.08
N PRO A 56 2.83 -28.03 -11.23
CA PRO A 56 3.15 -27.70 -9.84
C PRO A 56 3.99 -26.43 -9.67
N VAL A 57 4.97 -26.19 -10.54
CA VAL A 57 5.84 -24.99 -10.46
C VAL A 57 5.04 -23.71 -10.71
N ALA A 58 4.16 -23.68 -11.71
CA ALA A 58 3.31 -22.52 -11.99
C ALA A 58 2.36 -22.23 -10.81
N ASN A 59 1.72 -23.24 -10.27
CA ASN A 59 0.85 -23.08 -9.10
C ASN A 59 1.62 -22.57 -7.87
N PHE A 60 2.79 -23.13 -7.60
CA PHE A 60 3.66 -22.68 -6.50
C PHE A 60 4.09 -21.21 -6.69
N LEU A 61 4.51 -20.83 -7.90
CA LEU A 61 4.90 -19.44 -8.19
C LEU A 61 3.73 -18.48 -7.99
N LEU A 62 2.50 -18.85 -8.39
CA LEU A 62 1.30 -18.04 -8.17
C LEU A 62 1.01 -17.87 -6.67
N MET A 63 1.13 -18.95 -5.90
CA MET A 63 0.96 -18.90 -4.44
C MET A 63 1.96 -17.95 -3.78
N ILE A 64 3.25 -18.07 -4.11
CA ILE A 64 4.30 -17.17 -3.60
C ILE A 64 4.04 -15.73 -4.03
N THR A 65 3.62 -15.50 -5.27
CA THR A 65 3.26 -14.17 -5.78
C THR A 65 2.16 -13.54 -4.95
N MET A 66 1.10 -14.30 -4.64
CA MET A 66 -0.01 -13.82 -3.81
C MET A 66 0.42 -13.53 -2.38
N ILE A 67 1.30 -14.36 -1.80
CA ILE A 67 1.88 -14.11 -0.48
C ILE A 67 2.66 -12.80 -0.50
N ILE A 68 3.60 -12.62 -1.43
CA ILE A 68 4.40 -11.39 -1.55
C ILE A 68 3.49 -10.18 -1.71
N TYR A 69 2.49 -10.27 -2.59
CA TYR A 69 1.56 -9.18 -2.84
C TYR A 69 0.78 -8.79 -1.59
N PHE A 70 0.26 -9.79 -0.86
CA PHE A 70 -0.49 -9.57 0.37
C PHE A 70 0.36 -8.94 1.48
N PHE A 71 1.54 -9.52 1.72
CA PHE A 71 2.48 -9.01 2.71
C PHE A 71 2.87 -7.57 2.40
N SER A 72 3.17 -7.28 1.13
CA SER A 72 3.51 -5.92 0.69
C SER A 72 2.41 -4.90 1.05
N TRP A 73 1.15 -5.28 0.84
CA TRP A 73 0.00 -4.45 1.18
C TRP A 73 -0.17 -4.22 2.68
N VAL A 74 -0.16 -5.29 3.48
CA VAL A 74 -0.31 -5.25 4.93
C VAL A 74 0.77 -4.40 5.60
N PHE A 75 2.03 -4.75 5.34
CA PHE A 75 3.16 -4.08 5.97
C PHE A 75 3.29 -2.66 5.45
N GLY A 76 3.03 -2.46 4.16
CA GLY A 76 2.97 -1.15 3.53
C GLY A 76 1.96 -0.22 4.18
N ALA A 77 0.73 -0.67 4.39
CA ALA A 77 -0.32 0.11 5.03
C ALA A 77 0.03 0.49 6.48
N LEU A 78 0.64 -0.43 7.23
CA LEU A 78 1.12 -0.16 8.59
C LEU A 78 2.20 0.92 8.62
N TRP A 79 3.16 0.84 7.69
CA TRP A 79 4.22 1.84 7.56
C TRP A 79 3.67 3.20 7.16
N ASP A 80 2.76 3.24 6.19
CA ASP A 80 2.16 4.47 5.70
C ASP A 80 1.31 5.15 6.80
N ALA A 81 0.52 4.38 7.54
CA ALA A 81 -0.22 4.89 8.70
C ALA A 81 0.71 5.35 9.83
N HIS A 82 1.86 4.71 10.00
CA HIS A 82 2.85 5.13 11.00
C HIS A 82 3.51 6.46 10.62
N ASP A 83 3.99 6.60 9.39
CA ASP A 83 4.66 7.83 8.97
C ASP A 83 3.68 9.02 8.88
N GLN A 84 2.43 8.79 8.48
CA GLN A 84 1.36 9.80 8.57
C GLN A 84 1.11 10.25 10.03
N ALA A 85 1.15 9.32 10.98
CA ALA A 85 1.00 9.61 12.41
C ALA A 85 2.04 10.61 12.93
N LEU A 86 3.26 10.50 12.39
CA LEU A 86 4.40 11.28 12.87
C LEU A 86 4.31 12.75 12.44
N VAL A 87 3.75 13.00 11.25
CA VAL A 87 3.75 14.36 10.65
C VAL A 87 2.41 15.09 10.78
N TYR A 88 1.30 14.39 10.99
CA TYR A 88 0.00 15.04 11.13
C TYR A 88 -0.15 15.65 12.53
N LEU A 89 -0.44 16.96 12.57
CA LEU A 89 -0.76 17.67 13.81
C LEU A 89 -2.23 17.53 14.21
N THR A 90 -3.09 17.26 13.23
CA THR A 90 -4.54 17.18 13.44
C THR A 90 -5.08 15.94 12.75
N SER A 91 -6.00 15.23 13.42
CA SER A 91 -6.70 14.15 12.75
C SER A 91 -7.68 14.72 11.71
N PRO A 92 -7.71 14.16 10.48
CA PRO A 92 -8.87 14.35 9.63
C PRO A 92 -10.13 13.88 10.36
N ASN A 93 -11.24 14.58 10.14
CA ASN A 93 -12.57 14.21 10.65
C ASN A 93 -12.65 13.95 12.18
N LYS A 94 -11.97 14.79 12.99
CA LYS A 94 -12.03 14.74 14.47
C LYS A 94 -11.65 13.36 15.06
N GLY A 95 -10.72 12.63 14.45
CA GLY A 95 -10.31 11.31 14.97
C GLY A 95 -11.25 10.18 14.59
N ARG A 96 -12.07 10.35 13.54
CA ARG A 96 -12.97 9.29 13.06
C ARG A 96 -12.68 8.96 11.61
N LEU A 97 -12.58 7.67 11.30
CA LEU A 97 -12.53 7.20 9.93
C LEU A 97 -13.85 7.54 9.22
N PRO A 98 -13.83 8.16 8.03
CA PRO A 98 -15.04 8.39 7.27
C PRO A 98 -15.64 7.03 6.87
N ILE A 99 -16.98 6.91 6.93
CA ILE A 99 -17.71 5.68 6.53
C ILE A 99 -17.29 5.19 5.14
N MET A 100 -17.06 6.11 4.21
CA MET A 100 -16.58 5.78 2.86
C MET A 100 -15.22 5.05 2.88
N ALA A 101 -14.29 5.41 3.77
CA ALA A 101 -13.02 4.70 3.89
C ALA A 101 -13.22 3.28 4.44
N ILE A 102 -14.17 3.08 5.36
CA ILE A 102 -14.55 1.75 5.85
C ILE A 102 -15.13 0.92 4.70
N GLY A 103 -16.03 1.49 3.92
CA GLY A 103 -16.56 0.84 2.72
C GLY A 103 -15.47 0.43 1.73
N LEU A 104 -14.52 1.31 1.43
CA LEU A 104 -13.38 0.99 0.56
C LEU A 104 -12.50 -0.13 1.12
N MET A 105 -12.22 -0.15 2.42
CA MET A 105 -11.46 -1.23 3.06
C MET A 105 -12.18 -2.58 2.93
N ILE A 106 -13.51 -2.60 3.12
CA ILE A 106 -14.33 -3.81 2.95
C ILE A 106 -14.29 -4.28 1.49
N ILE A 107 -14.49 -3.38 0.52
CA ILE A 107 -14.45 -3.71 -0.91
C ILE A 107 -13.10 -4.31 -1.30
N ILE A 108 -11.99 -3.67 -0.92
CA ILE A 108 -10.64 -4.18 -1.19
C ILE A 108 -10.46 -5.58 -0.58
N THR A 109 -10.93 -5.80 0.65
CA THR A 109 -10.84 -7.09 1.32
C THR A 109 -11.63 -8.17 0.59
N VAL A 110 -12.86 -7.86 0.15
CA VAL A 110 -13.72 -8.80 -0.59
C VAL A 110 -13.09 -9.17 -1.93
N VAL A 111 -12.63 -8.18 -2.71
CA VAL A 111 -12.01 -8.43 -4.02
C VAL A 111 -10.72 -9.24 -3.87
N PHE A 112 -9.94 -8.97 -2.83
CA PHE A 112 -8.76 -9.78 -2.50
C PHE A 112 -9.15 -11.23 -2.14
N GLY A 113 -10.22 -11.42 -1.36
CA GLY A 113 -10.77 -12.75 -1.08
C GLY A 113 -11.18 -13.50 -2.35
N ILE A 114 -11.78 -12.81 -3.31
CA ILE A 114 -12.13 -13.37 -4.62
C ILE A 114 -10.87 -13.78 -5.40
N LEU A 115 -9.82 -12.94 -5.43
CA LEU A 115 -8.53 -13.30 -6.04
C LEU A 115 -7.95 -14.58 -5.46
N CYS A 116 -8.14 -14.81 -4.16
CA CYS A 116 -7.65 -16.01 -3.49
C CYS A 116 -8.45 -17.26 -3.87
N TRP A 117 -9.74 -17.11 -4.18
CA TRP A 117 -10.64 -18.22 -4.51
C TRP A 117 -10.53 -18.70 -5.97
N ILE A 118 -10.11 -17.83 -6.87
CA ILE A 118 -10.03 -18.14 -8.30
C ILE A 118 -8.88 -19.11 -8.60
N ASN A 119 -9.17 -20.16 -9.37
CA ASN A 119 -8.20 -21.15 -9.85
C ASN A 119 -7.89 -21.02 -11.36
N SER A 120 -8.67 -20.24 -12.09
CA SER A 120 -8.50 -19.98 -13.53
C SER A 120 -7.61 -18.75 -13.75
N TYR A 121 -6.52 -18.90 -14.51
CA TYR A 121 -5.60 -17.79 -14.81
C TYR A 121 -6.29 -16.62 -15.52
N ARG A 122 -7.27 -16.92 -16.37
CA ARG A 122 -8.05 -15.93 -17.10
C ARG A 122 -8.90 -15.10 -16.16
N ASP A 123 -9.65 -15.76 -15.29
CA ASP A 123 -10.51 -15.08 -14.31
C ASP A 123 -9.66 -14.31 -13.31
N PHE A 124 -8.49 -14.85 -12.94
CA PHE A 124 -7.55 -14.21 -12.06
C PHE A 124 -7.03 -12.89 -12.67
N ALA A 125 -6.64 -12.89 -13.95
CA ALA A 125 -6.19 -11.69 -14.65
C ALA A 125 -7.28 -10.60 -14.71
N MET A 126 -8.54 -10.99 -14.94
CA MET A 126 -9.67 -10.06 -14.96
C MET A 126 -9.92 -9.44 -13.59
N VAL A 127 -9.96 -10.27 -12.53
CA VAL A 127 -10.17 -9.79 -11.16
C VAL A 127 -8.98 -8.97 -10.68
N LEU A 128 -7.76 -9.30 -11.10
CA LEU A 128 -6.56 -8.49 -10.80
C LEU A 128 -6.67 -7.10 -11.42
N GLY A 129 -7.21 -7.01 -12.65
CA GLY A 129 -7.52 -5.73 -13.29
C GLY A 129 -8.57 -4.93 -12.54
N ALA A 130 -9.65 -5.56 -12.09
CA ALA A 130 -10.67 -4.92 -11.28
C ALA A 130 -10.10 -4.43 -9.93
N PHE A 131 -9.29 -5.26 -9.25
CA PHE A 131 -8.61 -4.91 -8.01
C PHE A 131 -7.71 -3.68 -8.19
N TRP A 132 -6.94 -3.64 -9.27
CA TRP A 132 -6.07 -2.52 -9.59
C TRP A 132 -6.84 -1.21 -9.81
N LEU A 133 -7.95 -1.27 -10.54
CA LEU A 133 -8.81 -0.11 -10.78
C LEU A 133 -9.43 0.40 -9.47
N ILE A 134 -9.92 -0.51 -8.62
CA ILE A 134 -10.44 -0.17 -7.30
C ILE A 134 -9.36 0.48 -6.45
N ASN A 135 -8.12 -0.02 -6.49
CA ASN A 135 -7.00 0.57 -5.78
C ASN A 135 -6.68 2.00 -6.28
N LEU A 136 -6.70 2.23 -7.60
CA LEU A 136 -6.54 3.57 -8.17
C LEU A 136 -7.64 4.53 -7.68
N ILE A 137 -8.91 4.10 -7.73
CA ILE A 137 -10.06 4.89 -7.25
C ILE A 137 -9.93 5.18 -5.76
N ALA A 138 -9.56 4.17 -4.95
CA ALA A 138 -9.38 4.32 -3.52
C ALA A 138 -8.27 5.32 -3.18
N TRP A 139 -7.16 5.30 -3.93
CA TRP A 139 -6.08 6.28 -3.79
C TRP A 139 -6.53 7.69 -4.19
N LEU A 140 -7.22 7.85 -5.33
CA LEU A 140 -7.75 9.15 -5.76
C LEU A 140 -8.71 9.73 -4.71
N PHE A 141 -9.59 8.89 -4.16
CA PHE A 141 -10.47 9.27 -3.07
C PHE A 141 -9.68 9.70 -1.82
N LEU A 142 -8.67 8.92 -1.43
CA LEU A 142 -7.83 9.20 -0.26
C LEU A 142 -7.07 10.52 -0.41
N VAL A 143 -6.50 10.80 -1.57
CA VAL A 143 -5.77 12.05 -1.84
C VAL A 143 -6.73 13.24 -1.80
N SER A 144 -7.80 13.18 -2.58
CA SER A 144 -8.72 14.31 -2.77
C SER A 144 -9.56 14.63 -1.53
N ASN A 145 -10.09 13.62 -0.83
CA ASN A 145 -11.07 13.83 0.22
C ASN A 145 -10.49 13.84 1.64
N ILE A 146 -9.39 13.11 1.87
CA ILE A 146 -8.84 12.90 3.22
C ILE A 146 -7.51 13.62 3.37
N SER A 147 -6.53 13.27 2.53
CA SER A 147 -5.13 13.67 2.72
C SER A 147 -4.93 15.15 2.48
N LYS A 148 -5.45 15.69 1.38
CA LYS A 148 -5.31 17.11 1.04
C LYS A 148 -5.76 18.03 2.18
N LYS A 149 -6.93 17.76 2.75
CA LYS A 149 -7.46 18.54 3.89
C LYS A 149 -6.58 18.44 5.13
N ALA A 150 -6.06 17.25 5.43
CA ALA A 150 -5.17 17.04 6.58
C ALA A 150 -3.81 17.74 6.40
N PHE A 151 -3.26 17.68 5.19
CA PHE A 151 -2.01 18.35 4.82
C PHE A 151 -2.14 19.86 4.88
N ASP A 152 -3.18 20.44 4.28
CA ASP A 152 -3.36 21.90 4.23
C ASP A 152 -3.58 22.46 5.64
N LEU A 153 -4.36 21.78 6.49
CA LEU A 153 -4.56 22.17 7.88
C LEU A 153 -3.26 22.10 8.70
N SER A 154 -2.53 20.99 8.60
CA SER A 154 -1.25 20.82 9.31
C SER A 154 -0.20 21.82 8.83
N SER A 155 -0.13 22.07 7.52
CA SER A 155 0.78 23.05 6.92
C SER A 155 0.51 24.47 7.43
N ASN A 156 -0.76 24.87 7.53
CA ASN A 156 -1.13 26.20 8.05
C ASN A 156 -0.73 26.36 9.53
N ILE A 157 -0.92 25.33 10.36
CA ILE A 157 -0.51 25.36 11.77
C ILE A 157 1.02 25.46 11.89
N LEU A 158 1.75 24.66 11.10
CA LEU A 158 3.22 24.65 11.11
C LEU A 158 3.81 25.98 10.66
N LYS A 159 3.25 26.58 9.60
CA LYS A 159 3.66 27.92 9.13
C LYS A 159 3.38 29.00 10.18
N ALA A 160 2.23 28.93 10.85
CA ALA A 160 1.88 29.89 11.91
C ALA A 160 2.78 29.77 13.16
N ASN A 161 3.38 28.60 13.37
CA ASN A 161 4.33 28.35 14.46
C ASN A 161 5.79 28.48 14.02
N GLU A 162 6.05 28.85 12.76
CA GLU A 162 7.39 28.95 12.16
C GLU A 162 8.23 27.65 12.27
N ASP A 163 7.57 26.49 12.41
CA ASP A 163 8.25 25.19 12.55
C ASP A 163 8.62 24.62 11.17
N THR A 164 9.76 25.09 10.66
CA THR A 164 10.25 24.75 9.33
C THR A 164 10.61 23.26 9.20
N ILE A 165 11.12 22.62 10.24
CA ILE A 165 11.57 21.22 10.17
C ILE A 165 10.37 20.27 10.07
N GLU A 166 9.36 20.49 10.90
CA GLU A 166 8.12 19.71 10.82
C GLU A 166 7.39 19.99 9.50
N LEU A 167 7.47 21.21 8.96
CA LEU A 167 6.90 21.54 7.65
C LEU A 167 7.58 20.77 6.51
N VAL A 168 8.91 20.66 6.53
CA VAL A 168 9.65 19.84 5.55
C VAL A 168 9.29 18.36 5.71
N SER A 169 9.15 17.88 6.95
CA SER A 169 8.75 16.49 7.23
C SER A 169 7.34 16.19 6.69
N LEU A 170 6.40 17.11 6.88
CA LEU A 170 5.05 17.04 6.31
C LEU A 170 5.09 16.99 4.77
N ASN A 171 5.91 17.83 4.14
CA ASN A 171 6.05 17.86 2.68
C ASN A 171 6.66 16.57 2.12
N ILE A 172 7.62 15.94 2.81
CA ILE A 172 8.17 14.63 2.41
C ILE A 172 7.07 13.57 2.38
N VAL A 173 6.20 13.53 3.40
CA VAL A 173 5.08 12.58 3.43
C VAL A 173 4.02 12.94 2.39
N ARG A 174 3.76 14.24 2.16
CA ARG A 174 2.85 14.71 1.10
C ARG A 174 3.33 14.28 -0.29
N ASP A 175 4.61 14.50 -0.60
CA ASP A 175 5.22 14.10 -1.86
C ASP A 175 5.22 12.59 -2.05
N TYR A 176 5.31 11.82 -0.97
CA TYR A 176 5.08 10.39 -1.03
C TYR A 176 3.61 10.06 -1.40
N ILE A 177 2.62 10.62 -0.71
CA ILE A 177 1.20 10.24 -0.92
C ILE A 177 0.64 10.76 -2.26
N GLU A 178 0.93 12.02 -2.59
CA GLU A 178 0.33 12.76 -3.70
C GLU A 178 1.28 12.87 -4.92
N GLY A 179 2.51 12.37 -4.81
CA GLY A 179 3.55 12.59 -5.80
C GLY A 179 3.32 11.91 -7.14
N LYS A 180 3.97 12.48 -8.17
CA LYS A 180 3.93 11.97 -9.56
C LYS A 180 4.39 10.51 -9.70
N TRP A 181 5.24 10.03 -8.80
CA TRP A 181 5.73 8.64 -8.82
C TRP A 181 4.58 7.62 -8.70
N GLN A 182 3.53 7.96 -7.93
CA GLN A 182 2.38 7.09 -7.73
C GLN A 182 1.53 7.02 -9.00
N TRP A 183 1.40 8.13 -9.74
CA TRP A 183 0.80 8.13 -11.08
C TRP A 183 1.58 7.26 -12.06
N TRP A 184 2.91 7.38 -12.09
CA TRP A 184 3.75 6.53 -12.94
C TRP A 184 3.60 5.05 -12.59
N ARG A 185 3.52 4.71 -11.30
CA ARG A 185 3.24 3.34 -10.85
C ARG A 185 1.87 2.86 -11.34
N PHE A 186 0.82 3.68 -11.23
CA PHE A 186 -0.51 3.32 -11.72
C PHE A 186 -0.57 3.12 -13.23
N MET A 187 0.10 3.99 -13.99
CA MET A 187 0.19 3.89 -15.45
C MET A 187 0.95 2.63 -15.89
N LEU A 188 2.15 2.40 -15.35
CA LEU A 188 2.94 1.22 -15.71
C LEU A 188 2.24 -0.07 -15.28
N GLY A 189 1.71 -0.12 -14.06
CA GLY A 189 0.98 -1.30 -13.59
C GLY A 189 -0.30 -1.55 -14.39
N GLY A 190 -1.01 -0.48 -14.81
CA GLY A 190 -2.16 -0.59 -15.70
C GLY A 190 -1.80 -1.16 -17.07
N LEU A 191 -0.67 -0.71 -17.65
CA LEU A 191 -0.13 -1.27 -18.90
C LEU A 191 0.23 -2.75 -18.75
N LEU A 192 0.92 -3.13 -17.68
CA LEU A 192 1.27 -4.53 -17.40
C LEU A 192 0.02 -5.41 -17.23
N ILE A 193 -1.00 -4.93 -16.51
CA ILE A 193 -2.28 -5.63 -16.36
C ILE A 193 -3.00 -5.78 -17.70
N LEU A 194 -2.97 -4.76 -18.56
CA LEU A 194 -3.55 -4.85 -19.90
C LEU A 194 -2.83 -5.93 -20.71
N CYS A 195 -1.49 -5.96 -20.68
CA CYS A 195 -0.70 -7.02 -21.32
C CYS A 195 -1.07 -8.41 -20.77
N ILE A 196 -1.17 -8.58 -19.45
CA ILE A 196 -1.60 -9.84 -18.82
C ILE A 196 -3.01 -10.25 -19.27
N ASN A 197 -3.95 -9.31 -19.35
CA ASN A 197 -5.31 -9.60 -19.81
C ASN A 197 -5.35 -9.97 -21.30
N VAL A 198 -4.54 -9.31 -22.14
CA VAL A 198 -4.40 -9.70 -23.55
C VAL A 198 -3.82 -11.10 -23.65
N LEU A 199 -2.74 -11.41 -22.92
CA LEU A 199 -2.17 -12.77 -22.87
C LEU A 199 -3.20 -13.80 -22.41
N ALA A 200 -3.99 -13.48 -21.39
CA ALA A 200 -4.99 -14.38 -20.81
C ALA A 200 -6.19 -14.67 -21.72
N ASN A 201 -6.52 -13.76 -22.64
CA ASN A 201 -7.73 -13.82 -23.46
C ASN A 201 -7.44 -14.06 -24.95
N THR A 202 -6.17 -14.27 -25.33
CA THR A 202 -5.77 -14.50 -26.73
C THR A 202 -4.95 -15.78 -26.86
N THR A 203 -4.64 -16.18 -28.09
CA THR A 203 -3.73 -17.30 -28.40
C THR A 203 -2.25 -16.92 -28.27
N ALA A 204 -1.92 -15.74 -27.74
CA ALA A 204 -0.52 -15.31 -27.58
C ALA A 204 0.35 -16.31 -26.76
N PRO A 205 -0.14 -16.93 -25.67
CA PRO A 205 0.66 -17.92 -24.94
C PRO A 205 1.06 -19.13 -25.79
N SER A 206 0.20 -19.60 -26.70
CA SER A 206 0.51 -20.74 -27.58
C SER A 206 1.60 -20.39 -28.60
N LEU A 207 1.58 -19.16 -29.14
CA LEU A 207 2.63 -18.66 -30.04
C LEU A 207 4.00 -18.56 -29.35
N ILE A 208 4.03 -18.10 -28.09
CA ILE A 208 5.26 -18.02 -27.29
C ILE A 208 5.80 -19.42 -26.98
N LYS A 209 4.90 -20.37 -26.67
CA LYS A 209 5.25 -21.77 -26.45
C LYS A 209 5.86 -22.41 -27.68
N GLU A 210 5.32 -22.17 -28.87
CA GLU A 210 5.88 -22.65 -30.15
C GLU A 210 7.32 -22.14 -30.37
N THR A 211 7.59 -20.88 -29.97
CA THR A 211 8.90 -20.26 -30.16
C THR A 211 9.93 -20.74 -29.13
N THR A 212 9.51 -20.93 -27.87
CA THR A 212 10.43 -21.21 -26.76
C THR A 212 10.58 -22.70 -26.46
N SER A 213 9.59 -23.53 -26.82
CA SER A 213 9.48 -25.00 -26.60
C SER A 213 9.62 -25.50 -25.15
N ALA A 214 10.21 -24.72 -24.25
CA ALA A 214 10.54 -25.09 -22.88
C ALA A 214 9.51 -24.64 -21.84
N LEU A 215 8.63 -23.68 -22.18
CA LEU A 215 7.71 -23.07 -21.22
C LEU A 215 6.27 -23.50 -21.49
N SER A 216 5.54 -23.86 -20.43
CA SER A 216 4.09 -24.09 -20.51
C SER A 216 3.33 -22.75 -20.56
N GLU A 217 2.15 -22.76 -21.17
CA GLU A 217 1.25 -21.59 -21.22
C GLU A 217 0.89 -21.10 -19.82
N GLU A 218 0.63 -22.04 -18.89
CA GLU A 218 0.38 -21.74 -17.47
C GLU A 218 1.55 -20.99 -16.84
N PHE A 219 2.79 -21.43 -17.09
CA PHE A 219 3.98 -20.79 -16.55
C PHE A 219 4.14 -19.37 -17.10
N ILE A 220 3.93 -19.16 -18.41
CA ILE A 220 4.00 -17.82 -19.03
C ILE A 220 2.98 -16.87 -18.37
N MET A 221 1.76 -17.35 -18.12
CA MET A 221 0.70 -16.57 -17.46
C MET A 221 1.07 -16.21 -16.02
N VAL A 222 1.45 -17.18 -15.22
CA VAL A 222 1.83 -16.95 -13.82
C VAL A 222 3.07 -16.08 -13.71
N PHE A 223 4.08 -16.31 -14.54
CA PHE A 223 5.30 -15.53 -14.56
C PHE A 223 5.00 -14.05 -14.89
N SER A 224 4.07 -13.80 -15.81
CA SER A 224 3.63 -12.43 -16.13
C SER A 224 2.97 -11.74 -14.93
N ILE A 225 2.13 -12.47 -14.17
CA ILE A 225 1.52 -11.97 -12.91
C ILE A 225 2.61 -11.70 -11.86
N PHE A 226 3.54 -12.63 -11.68
CA PHE A 226 4.68 -12.48 -10.76
C PHE A 226 5.53 -11.26 -11.10
N LEU A 227 5.83 -11.05 -12.39
CA LEU A 227 6.57 -9.89 -12.86
C LEU A 227 5.82 -8.60 -12.55
N PHE A 228 4.51 -8.54 -12.83
CA PHE A 228 3.67 -7.40 -12.48
C PHE A 228 3.75 -7.07 -10.98
N VAL A 229 3.51 -8.06 -10.11
CA VAL A 229 3.56 -7.87 -8.65
C VAL A 229 4.94 -7.39 -8.23
N THR A 230 6.01 -8.05 -8.70
CA THR A 230 7.38 -7.71 -8.32
C THR A 230 7.74 -6.27 -8.71
N VAL A 231 7.44 -5.87 -9.95
CA VAL A 231 7.73 -4.51 -10.44
C VAL A 231 6.96 -3.46 -9.65
N VAL A 232 5.65 -3.65 -9.51
CA VAL A 232 4.75 -2.67 -8.88
C VAL A 232 4.99 -2.57 -7.38
N GLU A 233 5.23 -3.68 -6.70
CA GLU A 233 5.48 -3.69 -5.26
C GLU A 233 6.89 -3.21 -4.93
N SER A 234 7.92 -3.58 -5.71
CA SER A 234 9.26 -3.04 -5.52
C SER A 234 9.28 -1.52 -5.65
N TRP A 235 8.54 -0.96 -6.61
CA TRP A 235 8.44 0.49 -6.78
C TRP A 235 7.92 1.18 -5.53
N ILE A 236 6.79 0.73 -4.96
CA ILE A 236 6.24 1.36 -3.75
C ILE A 236 7.15 1.17 -2.54
N TRP A 237 7.81 0.02 -2.39
CA TRP A 237 8.77 -0.19 -1.31
C TRP A 237 9.98 0.75 -1.41
N LEU A 238 10.52 0.96 -2.61
CA LEU A 238 11.58 1.95 -2.83
C LEU A 238 11.12 3.36 -2.44
N ALA A 239 9.89 3.74 -2.80
CA ALA A 239 9.32 5.03 -2.39
C ALA A 239 9.18 5.16 -0.87
N ARG A 240 8.75 4.08 -0.18
CA ARG A 240 8.64 4.03 1.29
C ARG A 240 10.00 4.14 1.97
N VAL A 241 10.99 3.39 1.50
CA VAL A 241 12.36 3.43 2.05
C VAL A 241 12.95 4.82 1.88
N LYS A 242 12.82 5.42 0.69
CA LYS A 242 13.28 6.79 0.43
C LYS A 242 12.67 7.78 1.42
N ARG A 243 11.33 7.77 1.57
CA ARG A 243 10.62 8.61 2.53
C ARG A 243 11.16 8.43 3.95
N ARG A 244 11.29 7.19 4.41
CA ARG A 244 11.74 6.85 5.77
C ARG A 244 13.16 7.36 6.05
N VAL A 245 14.07 7.16 5.10
CA VAL A 245 15.44 7.68 5.19
C VAL A 245 15.43 9.20 5.28
N SER A 246 14.63 9.89 4.47
CA SER A 246 14.51 11.36 4.53
C SER A 246 14.00 11.86 5.88
N LEU A 247 12.97 11.22 6.44
CA LEU A 247 12.46 11.58 7.77
C LEU A 247 13.51 11.34 8.88
N ASN A 248 14.18 10.19 8.86
CA ASN A 248 15.22 9.87 9.84
C ASN A 248 16.40 10.85 9.76
N LEU A 249 16.79 11.26 8.55
CA LEU A 249 17.84 12.25 8.34
C LEU A 249 17.45 13.59 8.96
N LEU A 250 16.22 14.06 8.73
CA LEU A 250 15.73 15.29 9.36
C LEU A 250 15.71 15.21 10.88
N THR A 251 15.26 14.10 11.45
CA THR A 251 15.30 13.90 12.91
C THR A 251 16.73 13.93 13.43
N THR A 252 17.68 13.32 12.71
CA THR A 252 19.10 13.31 13.08
C THR A 252 19.70 14.72 13.03
N LEU A 253 19.40 15.48 11.98
CA LEU A 253 19.86 16.87 11.84
C LEU A 253 19.29 17.76 12.95
N ARG A 254 17.99 17.63 13.25
CA ARG A 254 17.33 18.35 14.33
C ARG A 254 18.01 18.09 15.67
N ASN A 255 18.27 16.82 15.99
CA ASN A 255 18.90 16.43 17.25
C ASN A 255 20.36 16.86 17.32
N LYS A 256 21.10 16.80 16.21
CA LYS A 256 22.54 17.12 16.16
C LYS A 256 22.81 18.61 16.31
N TYR A 257 21.99 19.46 15.70
CA TYR A 257 22.20 20.91 15.67
C TYR A 257 21.31 21.68 16.66
N ASP A 258 20.63 20.96 17.56
CA ASP A 258 19.64 21.49 18.50
C ASP A 258 18.72 22.54 17.87
N LEU A 259 18.16 22.20 16.70
CA LEU A 259 17.28 23.10 15.95
C LEU A 259 15.90 23.26 16.62
N ASN A 260 15.78 22.93 17.91
CA ASN A 260 14.62 23.23 18.76
C ASN A 260 14.63 24.70 19.20
N LEU A 261 15.02 25.62 18.31
CA LEU A 261 15.03 27.06 18.59
C LEU A 261 13.59 27.57 18.66
N LYS A 262 12.92 27.32 19.78
CA LYS A 262 11.99 28.28 20.38
C LYS A 262 12.86 29.36 21.02
N GLN A 263 13.12 30.45 20.28
CA GLN A 263 13.27 31.77 20.88
C GLN A 263 11.94 32.49 20.77
#